data_AF-A0A428JQC5-F1
#
_entry.id   AF-A0A428JQC5-F1
#
_cell.length_a   1.000
_cell.length_b   1.000
_cell.length_c   1.000
_cell.angle_alpha   90.00
_cell.angle_beta   90.00
_cell.angle_gamma   90.00
#
_symmetry.space_group_name_H-M   'P 1'
#
loop_
_entity.id
_entity.type
_entity.pdbx_description
1 polymer ?
#
loop_
_entity_poly.entity_id
_entity_poly.type
_entity_poly.pdbx_seq_one_letter_code
_entity_poly.pdbx_strand_id
1 'polypeptide(L)'
;MADSLRSAPVSFSEFDAVTTAQWQERIARDLKGQDPASLTWTTPDGFVVQPFYHQEALQALGGWPSPLARPATHWRNVPTYSVPALERGHGAIRRAAEALERGAEGAHFVLGHSEGFDTDYLQQRMPLATTYVGYTVRGGVSGLLQRLAALPSPPRGFLVSDPVTRHAPDLAAQLDEVREAVRTARAWPAFKVLGLDVAFYGNRGATATQQLAFALSTAAAYLSELPTADLAVAEVAAALHLHVAVGPNYFFEIAKLRALRKLWATLLHAYGLPAEAAQQLTIFASTATWSQTTLDPHTNLLRTTTEAMSAVLGGADAVSVGTFDCLFHAPNEFAERLARNLPVLLREEAYLDRVQDPAAGSYYVETLTDQLAREGWALFQKIQAQGGLPAATGFVLQELHTSAQAQFRRIANGEQVVVGTNKFHNPNEKFDYNPKRLLRSRDFDSTRATYPAEVLRLATALHFERREKKKKRAALVLLGAHTNQTILESFLMTLPEADRTELHKSHPEGTLSVLFSSAEEATLMYATPEQFGRLARAISHVPIDEPNFIAPALLTADLATMQEATHIFGLKEFTVQGYSTEAVLARLQGKK
;
A
#
# COMPACT_ATOMS: atom_id res chain seq x y z
N MET A 1 48.08 2.39 9.11
CA MET A 1 47.98 1.78 10.44
C MET A 1 47.57 2.88 11.40
N ALA A 2 46.30 2.92 11.79
CA ALA A 2 45.86 3.81 12.86
C ALA A 2 45.77 2.96 14.12
N ASP A 3 46.75 3.10 15.00
CA ASP A 3 46.67 2.65 16.39
C ASP A 3 45.60 3.48 17.08
N SER A 4 44.33 3.11 16.90
CA SER A 4 43.31 3.52 17.86
C SER A 4 43.58 2.74 19.15
N LEU A 5 44.04 3.46 20.18
CA LEU A 5 44.07 2.97 21.55
C LEU A 5 42.71 2.33 21.84
N ARG A 6 42.66 0.99 21.93
CA ARG A 6 41.48 0.31 22.46
C ARG A 6 41.30 0.86 23.87
N SER A 7 40.23 1.64 24.09
CA SER A 7 39.85 2.04 25.43
C SER A 7 39.77 0.78 26.29
N ALA A 8 40.43 0.78 27.45
CA ALA A 8 40.26 -0.30 28.40
C ALA A 8 38.74 -0.49 28.62
N PRO A 9 38.23 -1.74 28.61
CA PRO A 9 36.81 -1.97 28.81
C PRO A 9 36.38 -1.29 30.11
N VAL A 10 35.31 -0.50 30.04
CA VAL A 10 34.72 0.15 31.22
C VAL A 10 34.34 -0.97 32.18
N SER A 11 35.12 -1.14 33.25
CA SER A 11 34.90 -2.14 34.28
C SER A 11 34.13 -1.48 35.41
N PHE A 12 32.89 -1.92 35.64
CA PHE A 12 32.06 -1.48 36.76
C PHE A 12 32.37 -2.30 38.03
N SER A 13 33.66 -2.54 38.33
CA SER A 13 34.08 -3.36 39.47
C SER A 13 33.70 -2.80 40.84
N GLU A 14 33.27 -1.54 40.89
CA GLU A 14 32.71 -0.89 42.07
C GLU A 14 31.26 -1.32 42.37
N PHE A 15 30.61 -2.03 41.44
CA PHE A 15 29.24 -2.51 41.56
C PHE A 15 29.18 -4.03 41.47
N ASP A 16 28.37 -4.64 42.32
CA ASP A 16 28.06 -6.06 42.18
C ASP A 16 27.27 -6.30 40.90
N ALA A 17 27.52 -7.45 40.26
CA ALA A 17 26.74 -7.87 39.10
C ALA A 17 25.27 -8.07 39.50
N VAL A 18 24.36 -7.42 38.78
CA VAL A 18 22.91 -7.58 38.99
C VAL A 18 22.45 -8.82 38.25
N THR A 19 21.87 -9.76 38.99
CA THR A 19 21.26 -10.98 38.43
C THR A 19 19.89 -10.67 37.80
N THR A 20 19.44 -11.53 36.88
CA THR A 20 18.09 -11.44 36.29
C THR A 20 17.00 -11.44 37.37
N ALA A 21 17.14 -12.25 38.42
CA ALA A 21 16.18 -12.31 39.52
C ALA A 21 16.09 -10.98 40.29
N GLN A 22 17.23 -10.37 40.62
CA GLN A 22 17.27 -9.06 41.29
C GLN A 22 16.65 -7.96 40.41
N TRP A 23 16.85 -8.02 39.09
CA TRP A 23 16.22 -7.08 38.15
C TRP A 23 14.69 -7.28 38.08
N GLN A 24 14.22 -8.53 38.06
CA GLN A 24 12.78 -8.83 38.12
C GLN A 24 12.13 -8.36 39.43
N GLU A 25 12.78 -8.55 40.57
CA GLU A 25 12.32 -8.01 41.86
C GLU A 25 12.24 -6.48 41.84
N ARG A 26 13.17 -5.82 41.13
CA ARG A 26 13.12 -4.37 40.95
C ARG A 26 11.91 -3.96 40.10
N ILE A 27 11.66 -4.63 38.98
CA ILE A 27 10.49 -4.40 38.12
C ILE A 27 9.20 -4.59 38.93
N ALA A 28 9.07 -5.67 39.70
CA ALA A 28 7.90 -5.93 40.52
C ALA A 28 7.64 -4.82 41.56
N ARG A 29 8.71 -4.28 42.17
CA ARG A 29 8.62 -3.12 43.08
C ARG A 29 8.14 -1.87 42.34
N ASP A 30 8.71 -1.57 41.18
CA ASP A 30 8.35 -0.38 40.39
C ASP A 30 6.91 -0.47 39.82
N LEU A 31 6.42 -1.69 39.55
CA LEU A 31 5.04 -2.00 39.21
C LEU A 31 4.07 -1.98 40.40
N LYS A 32 4.53 -1.56 41.59
CA LYS A 32 3.73 -1.49 42.83
C LYS A 32 3.08 -2.84 43.19
N GLY A 33 3.79 -3.94 42.96
CA GLY A 33 3.33 -5.29 43.26
C GLY A 33 2.45 -5.93 42.19
N GLN A 34 2.23 -5.30 41.04
CA GLN A 34 1.64 -5.99 39.89
C GLN A 34 2.62 -7.01 39.31
N ASP A 35 2.07 -8.10 38.76
CA ASP A 35 2.87 -9.16 38.14
C ASP A 35 3.66 -8.61 36.93
N PRO A 36 5.00 -8.72 36.93
CA PRO A 36 5.83 -8.39 35.77
C PRO A 36 5.42 -9.08 34.46
N ALA A 37 4.70 -10.20 34.53
CA ALA A 37 4.13 -10.86 33.36
C ALA A 37 3.19 -9.94 32.54
N SER A 38 2.61 -8.92 33.16
CA SER A 38 1.79 -7.90 32.49
C SER A 38 2.54 -7.08 31.41
N LEU A 39 3.87 -7.04 31.48
CA LEU A 39 4.73 -6.35 30.51
C LEU A 39 5.12 -7.24 29.31
N THR A 40 4.74 -8.53 29.34
CA THR A 40 5.02 -9.44 28.24
C THR A 40 4.11 -9.14 27.06
N TRP A 41 4.65 -9.29 25.85
CA TRP A 41 3.87 -9.12 24.63
C TRP A 41 3.66 -10.47 23.95
N THR A 42 2.39 -10.89 23.83
CA THR A 42 2.03 -12.06 23.03
C THR A 42 1.92 -11.63 21.58
N THR A 43 2.74 -12.24 20.72
CA THR A 43 2.79 -11.92 19.30
C THR A 43 1.56 -12.46 18.57
N PRO A 44 1.25 -11.95 17.37
CA PRO A 44 0.25 -12.56 16.50
C PRO A 44 0.51 -14.03 16.16
N ASP A 45 1.75 -14.49 16.28
CA ASP A 45 2.17 -15.88 16.07
C ASP A 45 1.98 -16.75 17.32
N GLY A 46 1.50 -16.18 18.43
CA GLY A 46 1.16 -16.89 19.67
C GLY A 46 2.33 -17.08 20.64
N PHE A 47 3.55 -16.75 20.24
CA PHE A 47 4.71 -16.80 21.13
C PHE A 47 4.92 -15.47 21.88
N VAL A 48 5.64 -15.52 23.00
CA VAL A 48 5.82 -14.39 23.91
C VAL A 48 7.18 -13.72 23.74
N VAL A 49 7.17 -12.39 23.65
CA VAL A 49 8.36 -11.53 23.72
C VAL A 49 8.46 -10.94 25.13
N GLN A 50 9.66 -11.02 25.70
CA GLN A 50 9.96 -10.53 27.04
C GLN A 50 10.22 -9.02 27.03
N PRO A 51 9.90 -8.29 28.11
CA PRO A 51 10.13 -6.86 28.20
C PRO A 51 11.62 -6.48 28.25
N PHE A 52 12.50 -7.44 28.57
CA PHE A 52 13.94 -7.25 28.57
C PHE A 52 14.66 -8.57 28.25
N TYR A 53 15.92 -8.45 27.83
CA TYR A 53 16.81 -9.57 27.55
C TYR A 53 18.20 -9.28 28.11
N HIS A 54 18.88 -10.31 28.61
CA HIS A 54 20.21 -10.21 29.26
C HIS A 54 21.15 -11.29 28.72
N GLN A 55 22.40 -11.29 29.19
CA GLN A 55 23.44 -12.25 28.76
C GLN A 55 23.01 -13.72 28.88
N GLU A 56 22.20 -14.07 29.89
CA GLU A 56 21.63 -15.41 30.05
C GLU A 56 20.82 -15.88 28.84
N ALA A 57 20.16 -14.95 28.13
CA ALA A 57 19.42 -15.28 26.91
C ALA A 57 20.35 -15.79 25.79
N LEU A 58 21.55 -15.19 25.64
CA LEU A 58 22.54 -15.72 24.69
C LEU A 58 23.14 -17.04 25.16
N GLN A 59 23.40 -17.18 26.45
CA GLN A 59 23.92 -18.44 27.01
C GLN A 59 22.94 -19.60 26.71
N ALA A 60 21.63 -19.36 26.83
CA ALA A 60 20.60 -20.33 26.46
C ALA A 60 20.59 -20.69 24.96
N LEU A 61 21.16 -19.84 24.09
CA LEU A 61 21.34 -20.08 22.65
C LEU A 61 22.71 -20.70 22.31
N GLY A 62 23.53 -21.04 23.31
CA GLY A 62 24.87 -21.62 23.11
C GLY A 62 26.00 -20.58 23.09
N GLY A 63 25.74 -19.34 23.52
CA GLY A 63 26.74 -18.28 23.66
C GLY A 63 26.68 -17.23 22.55
N TRP A 64 27.81 -16.59 22.27
CA TRP A 64 27.90 -15.54 21.26
C TRP A 64 27.84 -16.13 19.86
N PRO A 65 26.81 -15.82 19.05
CA PRO A 65 26.69 -16.37 17.72
C PRO A 65 27.65 -15.69 16.74
N SER A 66 28.06 -16.43 15.72
CA SER A 66 28.78 -15.85 14.58
C SER A 66 27.86 -14.92 13.79
N PRO A 67 28.35 -13.74 13.35
CA PRO A 67 27.61 -12.86 12.44
C PRO A 67 27.13 -13.61 11.19
N LEU A 68 25.90 -13.35 10.76
CA LEU A 68 25.35 -13.96 9.55
C LEU A 68 25.88 -13.22 8.32
N ALA A 69 26.90 -13.80 7.67
CA ALA A 69 27.47 -13.24 6.46
C ALA A 69 26.47 -13.27 5.29
N ARG A 70 26.55 -12.26 4.43
CA ARG A 70 25.87 -12.22 3.12
C ARG A 70 26.90 -12.17 1.98
N PRO A 71 26.58 -12.68 0.77
CA PRO A 71 27.49 -12.64 -0.37
C PRO A 71 27.99 -11.24 -0.74
N ALA A 72 27.11 -10.24 -0.68
CA ALA A 72 27.42 -8.89 -1.12
C ALA A 72 28.05 -8.04 0.00
N THR A 73 29.04 -7.23 -0.34
CA THR A 73 29.68 -6.31 0.63
C THR A 73 28.71 -5.23 1.12
N HIS A 74 27.82 -4.76 0.25
CA HIS A 74 26.73 -3.82 0.53
C HIS A 74 25.46 -4.29 -0.19
N TRP A 75 24.31 -3.75 0.21
CA TRP A 75 23.05 -3.98 -0.51
C TRP A 75 23.02 -3.17 -1.82
N ARG A 76 22.40 -3.73 -2.85
CA ARG A 76 22.14 -3.01 -4.10
C ARG A 76 20.84 -2.21 -4.03
N ASN A 77 20.84 -0.97 -4.50
CA ASN A 77 19.64 -0.17 -4.70
C ASN A 77 18.96 -0.55 -6.03
N VAL A 78 17.84 -1.27 -5.97
CA VAL A 78 17.16 -1.85 -7.15
C VAL A 78 15.67 -1.44 -7.17
N PRO A 79 15.34 -0.24 -7.70
CA PRO A 79 13.95 0.20 -7.86
C PRO A 79 13.12 -0.77 -8.72
N THR A 80 11.85 -0.94 -8.36
CA THR A 80 10.92 -1.83 -9.06
C THR A 80 10.01 -1.05 -10.00
N TYR A 81 9.85 -1.54 -11.23
CA TYR A 81 9.04 -0.95 -12.28
C TYR A 81 8.01 -1.96 -12.81
N SER A 82 6.73 -1.63 -12.67
CA SER A 82 5.65 -2.40 -13.28
C SER A 82 5.59 -2.17 -14.79
N VAL A 83 5.47 -3.24 -15.56
CA VAL A 83 5.27 -3.22 -17.01
C VAL A 83 3.91 -3.88 -17.31
N PRO A 84 2.87 -3.11 -17.66
CA PRO A 84 1.57 -3.66 -18.01
C PRO A 84 1.65 -4.65 -19.18
N ALA A 85 0.76 -5.66 -19.20
CA ALA A 85 0.81 -6.75 -20.19
C ALA A 85 0.72 -6.29 -21.67
N LEU A 86 0.09 -5.13 -21.92
CA LEU A 86 -0.07 -4.55 -23.26
C LEU A 86 1.07 -3.61 -23.66
N GLU A 87 2.04 -3.38 -22.76
CA GLU A 87 3.15 -2.47 -22.99
C GLU A 87 4.46 -3.22 -23.23
N ARG A 88 5.31 -2.66 -24.09
CA ARG A 88 6.65 -3.19 -24.38
C ARG A 88 7.72 -2.83 -23.33
N GLY A 89 7.33 -2.09 -22.29
CA GLY A 89 8.21 -1.70 -21.18
C GLY A 89 9.09 -0.46 -21.43
N HIS A 90 9.00 0.21 -22.58
CA HIS A 90 9.89 1.36 -22.91
C HIS A 90 9.84 2.48 -21.86
N GLY A 91 8.66 2.81 -21.33
CA GLY A 91 8.51 3.82 -20.28
C GLY A 91 9.19 3.43 -18.97
N ALA A 92 9.09 2.16 -18.58
CA ALA A 92 9.81 1.61 -17.42
C ALA A 92 11.33 1.59 -17.66
N ILE A 93 11.78 1.16 -18.84
CA ILE A 93 13.20 1.09 -19.21
C ILE A 93 13.86 2.47 -19.18
N ARG A 94 13.21 3.52 -19.72
CA ARG A 94 13.76 4.89 -19.67
C ARG A 94 13.93 5.38 -18.24
N ARG A 95 12.91 5.18 -17.39
CA ARG A 95 12.97 5.59 -15.97
C ARG A 95 14.01 4.80 -15.19
N ALA A 96 14.18 3.51 -15.50
CA ALA A 96 15.26 2.70 -14.95
C ALA A 96 16.64 3.24 -15.37
N ALA A 97 16.85 3.55 -16.65
CA ALA A 97 18.10 4.14 -17.13
C ALA A 97 18.40 5.49 -16.45
N GLU A 98 17.42 6.38 -16.35
CA GLU A 98 17.54 7.66 -15.63
C GLU A 98 17.85 7.47 -14.14
N ALA A 99 17.30 6.42 -13.51
CA ALA A 99 17.57 6.11 -12.11
C ALA A 99 19.01 5.62 -11.86
N LEU A 100 19.62 4.91 -12.82
CA LEU A 100 21.02 4.46 -12.73
C LEU A 100 21.98 5.65 -12.65
N GLU A 101 21.69 6.72 -13.40
CA GLU A 101 22.47 7.98 -13.36
C GLU A 101 22.31 8.72 -12.01
N ARG A 102 21.34 8.32 -11.18
CA ARG A 102 20.93 9.00 -9.95
C ARG A 102 21.02 8.11 -8.71
N GLY A 103 21.92 7.13 -8.72
CA GLY A 103 22.26 6.31 -7.55
C GLY A 103 21.51 4.98 -7.43
N ALA A 104 20.71 4.58 -8.43
CA ALA A 104 20.29 3.18 -8.53
C ALA A 104 21.44 2.32 -9.08
N GLU A 105 21.51 1.06 -8.65
CA GLU A 105 22.54 0.10 -9.05
C GLU A 105 21.96 -1.03 -9.91
N GLY A 106 20.65 -0.99 -10.12
CA GLY A 106 19.89 -1.99 -10.85
C GLY A 106 18.47 -1.56 -11.10
N ALA A 107 17.71 -2.45 -11.72
CA ALA A 107 16.27 -2.28 -11.92
C ALA A 107 15.58 -3.64 -11.82
N HIS A 108 14.39 -3.66 -11.24
CA HIS A 108 13.55 -4.85 -11.21
C HIS A 108 12.28 -4.60 -12.03
N PHE A 109 12.03 -5.40 -13.08
CA PHE A 109 10.85 -5.26 -13.93
C PHE A 109 9.80 -6.32 -13.60
N VAL A 110 8.62 -5.90 -13.17
CA VAL A 110 7.47 -6.79 -12.97
C VAL A 110 6.66 -6.83 -14.26
N LEU A 111 6.79 -7.93 -15.00
CA LEU A 111 6.23 -8.06 -16.33
C LEU A 111 4.81 -8.65 -16.26
N GLY A 112 3.83 -7.90 -16.77
CA GLY A 112 2.47 -8.39 -16.96
C GLY A 112 2.40 -9.49 -18.02
N HIS A 113 3.24 -9.41 -19.05
CA HIS A 113 3.46 -10.45 -20.06
C HIS A 113 4.93 -10.41 -20.51
N SER A 114 5.62 -11.54 -20.51
CA SER A 114 7.07 -11.55 -20.78
C SER A 114 7.39 -11.40 -22.28
N GLU A 115 6.56 -11.95 -23.18
CA GLU A 115 6.81 -12.00 -24.63
C GLU A 115 6.90 -10.62 -25.27
N GLY A 116 6.13 -9.65 -24.77
CA GLY A 116 6.10 -8.28 -25.30
C GLY A 116 7.24 -7.37 -24.82
N PHE A 117 8.01 -7.79 -23.81
CA PHE A 117 9.06 -6.96 -23.22
C PHE A 117 10.27 -6.81 -24.16
N ASP A 118 10.64 -5.55 -24.43
CA ASP A 118 11.62 -5.19 -25.45
C ASP A 118 13.06 -5.23 -24.91
N THR A 119 13.70 -6.41 -25.04
CA THR A 119 15.07 -6.64 -24.60
C THR A 119 16.11 -5.88 -25.41
N ASP A 120 15.82 -5.58 -26.68
CA ASP A 120 16.72 -4.80 -27.54
C ASP A 120 16.74 -3.33 -27.10
N TYR A 121 15.56 -2.76 -26.84
CA TYR A 121 15.47 -1.41 -26.28
C TYR A 121 16.11 -1.33 -24.88
N LEU A 122 15.95 -2.37 -24.06
CA LEU A 122 16.65 -2.48 -22.77
C LEU A 122 18.17 -2.39 -22.96
N GLN A 123 18.75 -3.19 -23.87
CA GLN A 123 20.18 -3.20 -24.17
C GLN A 123 20.68 -1.87 -24.75
N GLN A 124 19.84 -1.16 -25.53
CA GLN A 124 20.19 0.16 -26.08
C GLN A 124 20.21 1.26 -25.01
N ARG A 125 19.42 1.12 -23.95
CA ARG A 125 19.22 2.17 -22.94
C ARG A 125 19.97 1.95 -21.64
N MET A 126 20.34 0.72 -21.32
CA MET A 126 20.97 0.37 -20.05
C MET A 126 22.29 -0.38 -20.27
N PRO A 127 23.35 -0.09 -19.50
CA PRO A 127 24.62 -0.80 -19.59
C PRO A 127 24.53 -2.18 -18.94
N LEU A 128 23.96 -3.16 -19.65
CA LEU A 128 23.63 -4.48 -19.09
C LEU A 128 24.84 -5.30 -18.61
N ALA A 129 26.04 -5.03 -19.13
CA ALA A 129 27.27 -5.68 -18.68
C ALA A 129 27.59 -5.42 -17.19
N THR A 130 27.15 -4.28 -16.64
CA THR A 130 27.43 -3.86 -15.25
C THR A 130 26.16 -3.69 -14.41
N THR A 131 24.99 -3.63 -15.02
CA THR A 131 23.72 -3.38 -14.31
C THR A 131 23.15 -4.66 -13.72
N TYR A 132 22.67 -4.60 -12.48
CA TYR A 132 21.94 -5.70 -11.83
C TYR A 132 20.45 -5.65 -12.21
N VAL A 133 19.97 -6.55 -13.07
CA VAL A 133 18.59 -6.52 -13.58
C VAL A 133 17.77 -7.70 -13.07
N GLY A 134 16.69 -7.38 -12.38
CA GLY A 134 15.68 -8.33 -11.92
C GLY A 134 14.49 -8.39 -12.86
N TYR A 135 13.85 -9.55 -12.97
CA TYR A 135 12.57 -9.71 -13.65
C TYR A 135 11.62 -10.52 -12.78
N THR A 136 10.34 -10.12 -12.69
CA THR A 136 9.27 -10.99 -12.19
C THR A 136 8.35 -11.33 -13.35
N VAL A 137 8.11 -12.62 -13.55
CA VAL A 137 7.21 -13.13 -14.60
C VAL A 137 6.20 -14.11 -14.02
N ARG A 138 5.09 -14.32 -14.73
CA ARG A 138 4.08 -15.33 -14.40
C ARG A 138 4.12 -16.57 -15.31
N GLY A 139 4.86 -16.49 -16.40
CA GLY A 139 5.02 -17.53 -17.42
C GLY A 139 5.85 -16.98 -18.59
N GLY A 140 6.15 -17.82 -19.58
CA GLY A 140 6.97 -17.41 -20.73
C GLY A 140 8.40 -17.07 -20.33
N VAL A 141 8.93 -17.80 -19.34
CA VAL A 141 10.30 -17.73 -18.86
C VAL A 141 11.26 -18.07 -20.00
N SER A 142 11.03 -19.17 -20.71
CA SER A 142 11.93 -19.66 -21.77
C SER A 142 12.10 -18.63 -22.88
N GLY A 143 11.00 -18.02 -23.33
CA GLY A 143 11.04 -16.99 -24.36
C GLY A 143 11.82 -15.75 -23.92
N LEU A 144 11.66 -15.32 -22.66
CA LEU A 144 12.45 -14.21 -22.11
C LEU A 144 13.94 -14.57 -22.03
N LEU A 145 14.29 -15.75 -21.50
CA LEU A 145 15.67 -16.18 -21.37
C LEU A 145 16.37 -16.34 -22.72
N GLN A 146 15.68 -16.84 -23.74
CA GLN A 146 16.22 -16.91 -25.10
C GLN A 146 16.56 -15.52 -25.65
N ARG A 147 15.66 -14.54 -25.45
CA ARG A 147 15.93 -13.16 -25.88
C ARG A 147 17.06 -12.51 -25.09
N LEU A 148 17.16 -12.79 -23.79
CA LEU A 148 18.30 -12.34 -22.97
C LEU A 148 19.61 -13.00 -23.39
N ALA A 149 19.59 -14.28 -23.76
CA ALA A 149 20.76 -15.02 -24.26
C ALA A 149 21.28 -14.47 -25.59
N ALA A 150 20.40 -13.89 -26.41
CA ALA A 150 20.77 -13.27 -27.68
C ALA A 150 21.43 -11.88 -27.51
N LEU A 151 21.41 -11.30 -26.30
CA LEU A 151 22.06 -10.03 -26.04
C LEU A 151 23.58 -10.18 -25.99
N PRO A 152 24.36 -9.12 -26.32
CA PRO A 152 25.82 -9.21 -26.37
C PRO A 152 26.50 -9.47 -25.03
N SER A 153 25.83 -9.18 -23.90
CA SER A 153 26.37 -9.35 -22.55
C SER A 153 25.55 -10.40 -21.80
N PRO A 154 26.21 -11.31 -21.04
CA PRO A 154 25.48 -12.26 -20.22
C PRO A 154 24.64 -11.53 -19.16
N PRO A 155 23.41 -11.98 -18.89
CA PRO A 155 22.53 -11.35 -17.91
C PRO A 155 23.14 -11.41 -16.51
N ARG A 156 22.82 -10.40 -15.71
CA ARG A 156 23.23 -10.27 -14.31
C ARG A 156 22.03 -9.82 -13.49
N GLY A 157 21.85 -10.39 -12.31
CA GLY A 157 20.67 -10.12 -11.49
C GLY A 157 19.87 -11.36 -11.19
N PHE A 158 18.56 -11.30 -11.43
CA PHE A 158 17.68 -12.37 -10.98
C PHE A 158 16.39 -12.48 -11.79
N LEU A 159 15.74 -13.64 -11.71
CA LEU A 159 14.39 -13.89 -12.19
C LEU A 159 13.54 -14.46 -11.05
N VAL A 160 12.41 -13.81 -10.76
CA VAL A 160 11.35 -14.36 -9.90
C VAL A 160 10.32 -15.04 -10.81
N SER A 161 10.29 -16.36 -10.72
CA SER A 161 9.34 -17.23 -11.42
C SER A 161 8.97 -18.36 -10.47
N ASP A 162 7.80 -18.22 -9.84
CA ASP A 162 7.37 -19.10 -8.76
C ASP A 162 5.95 -19.64 -9.04
N PRO A 163 5.81 -20.62 -9.93
CA PRO A 163 4.50 -21.22 -10.24
C PRO A 163 3.88 -21.98 -9.05
N VAL A 164 4.66 -22.41 -8.06
CA VAL A 164 4.16 -23.13 -6.87
C VAL A 164 3.42 -22.17 -5.96
N THR A 165 4.07 -21.07 -5.57
CA THR A 165 3.47 -20.02 -4.73
C THR A 165 2.28 -19.36 -5.41
N ARG A 166 2.35 -19.17 -6.74
CA ARG A 166 1.27 -18.54 -7.51
C ARG A 166 0.15 -19.50 -7.94
N HIS A 167 0.25 -20.78 -7.59
CA HIS A 167 -0.75 -21.80 -7.92
C HIS A 167 -1.06 -21.84 -9.42
N ALA A 168 -0.01 -21.94 -10.24
CA ALA A 168 -0.15 -21.97 -11.69
C ALA A 168 -1.09 -23.11 -12.13
N PRO A 169 -2.05 -22.85 -13.04
CA PRO A 169 -3.04 -23.85 -13.45
C PRO A 169 -2.42 -25.05 -14.17
N ASP A 170 -1.31 -24.85 -14.88
CA ASP A 170 -0.51 -25.91 -15.51
C ASP A 170 0.87 -26.00 -14.83
N LEU A 171 0.87 -26.43 -13.57
CA LEU A 171 2.09 -26.48 -12.76
C LEU A 171 3.14 -27.40 -13.38
N ALA A 172 2.76 -28.54 -13.97
CA ALA A 172 3.71 -29.49 -14.55
C ALA A 172 4.51 -28.85 -15.70
N ALA A 173 3.83 -28.24 -16.68
CA ALA A 173 4.53 -27.58 -17.78
C ALA A 173 5.38 -26.39 -17.30
N GLN A 174 4.92 -25.66 -16.28
CA GLN A 174 5.68 -24.55 -15.70
C GLN A 174 6.92 -25.03 -14.93
N LEU A 175 6.86 -26.20 -14.26
CA LEU A 175 8.04 -26.81 -13.63
C LEU A 175 9.06 -27.29 -14.68
N ASP A 176 8.59 -27.82 -15.81
CA ASP A 176 9.47 -28.14 -16.94
C ASP A 176 10.16 -26.88 -17.49
N GLU A 177 9.41 -25.79 -17.64
CA GLU A 177 9.95 -24.50 -18.07
C GLU A 177 11.01 -23.96 -17.08
N VAL A 178 10.75 -24.08 -15.78
CA VAL A 178 11.70 -23.73 -14.72
C VAL A 178 12.95 -24.63 -14.78
N ARG A 179 12.80 -25.93 -15.06
CA ARG A 179 13.93 -26.85 -15.19
C ARG A 179 14.86 -26.42 -16.34
N GLU A 180 14.29 -26.09 -17.50
CA GLU A 180 15.08 -25.56 -18.63
C GLU A 180 15.71 -24.21 -18.33
N ALA A 181 15.03 -23.36 -17.56
CA ALA A 181 15.57 -22.08 -17.11
C ALA A 181 16.83 -22.27 -16.25
N VAL A 182 16.80 -23.22 -15.29
CA VAL A 182 17.97 -23.57 -14.47
C VAL A 182 19.12 -24.10 -15.32
N ARG A 183 18.84 -24.98 -16.29
CA ARG A 183 19.88 -25.48 -17.21
C ARG A 183 20.51 -24.37 -18.05
N THR A 184 19.70 -23.46 -18.58
CA THR A 184 20.16 -22.33 -19.39
C THR A 184 21.05 -21.39 -18.57
N ALA A 185 20.66 -21.13 -17.32
CA ALA A 185 21.39 -20.24 -16.42
C ALA A 185 22.75 -20.78 -15.94
N ARG A 186 23.11 -22.04 -16.25
CA ARG A 186 24.48 -22.57 -16.02
C ARG A 186 25.56 -21.69 -16.64
N ALA A 187 25.25 -21.06 -17.78
CA ALA A 187 26.17 -20.14 -18.45
C ALA A 187 26.26 -18.75 -17.78
N TRP A 188 25.40 -18.45 -16.80
CA TRP A 188 25.22 -17.12 -16.22
C TRP A 188 25.37 -17.14 -14.69
N PRO A 189 26.58 -17.32 -14.15
CA PRO A 189 26.79 -17.44 -12.71
C PRO A 189 26.38 -16.19 -11.90
N ALA A 190 26.25 -15.03 -12.56
CA ALA A 190 25.79 -13.78 -11.97
C ALA A 190 24.27 -13.56 -12.05
N PHE A 191 23.50 -14.55 -12.55
CA PHE A 191 22.06 -14.47 -12.74
C PHE A 191 21.34 -15.62 -12.03
N LYS A 192 20.59 -15.30 -10.96
CA LYS A 192 19.79 -16.29 -10.21
C LYS A 192 18.42 -16.46 -10.86
N VAL A 193 18.17 -17.60 -11.48
CA VAL A 193 17.00 -17.78 -12.36
C VAL A 193 15.74 -18.28 -11.64
N LEU A 194 15.85 -18.79 -10.41
CA LEU A 194 14.73 -19.37 -9.68
C LEU A 194 14.42 -18.59 -8.40
N GLY A 195 13.64 -17.53 -8.54
CA GLY A 195 13.23 -16.69 -7.40
C GLY A 195 11.92 -17.12 -6.79
N LEU A 196 11.94 -17.36 -5.47
CA LEU A 196 10.73 -17.63 -4.68
C LEU A 196 10.07 -16.30 -4.32
N ASP A 197 8.78 -16.16 -4.64
CA ASP A 197 8.02 -14.95 -4.35
C ASP A 197 7.40 -15.01 -2.95
N VAL A 198 8.24 -14.94 -1.91
CA VAL A 198 7.78 -14.89 -0.51
C VAL A 198 7.00 -13.60 -0.25
N ALA A 199 7.32 -12.52 -0.99
CA ALA A 199 6.58 -11.26 -0.98
C ALA A 199 5.09 -11.43 -1.34
N PHE A 200 4.72 -12.45 -2.12
CA PHE A 200 3.33 -12.82 -2.36
C PHE A 200 2.54 -13.03 -1.06
N TYR A 201 3.12 -13.77 -0.11
CA TYR A 201 2.50 -14.08 1.18
C TYR A 201 2.57 -12.89 2.12
N GLY A 202 3.72 -12.20 2.20
CA GLY A 202 3.88 -11.02 3.05
C GLY A 202 2.91 -9.90 2.66
N ASN A 203 2.73 -9.66 1.36
CA ASN A 203 1.71 -8.74 0.83
C ASN A 203 0.30 -9.34 0.81
N ARG A 204 0.06 -10.43 1.57
CA ARG A 204 -1.26 -11.04 1.81
C ARG A 204 -1.58 -11.20 3.30
N GLY A 205 -0.81 -10.56 4.17
CA GLY A 205 -1.03 -10.59 5.62
C GLY A 205 -0.33 -11.75 6.34
N ALA A 206 0.58 -12.46 5.67
CA ALA A 206 1.38 -13.49 6.33
C ALA A 206 2.25 -12.89 7.43
N THR A 207 2.26 -13.55 8.60
CA THR A 207 3.19 -13.20 9.68
C THR A 207 4.63 -13.53 9.32
N ALA A 208 5.60 -13.08 10.12
CA ALA A 208 7.01 -13.40 9.91
C ALA A 208 7.24 -14.93 9.93
N THR A 209 6.63 -15.62 10.90
CA THR A 209 6.67 -17.08 11.03
C THR A 209 6.09 -17.80 9.81
N GLN A 210 4.93 -17.34 9.32
CA GLN A 210 4.32 -17.90 8.11
C GLN A 210 5.18 -17.70 6.87
N GLN A 211 5.76 -16.50 6.68
CA GLN A 211 6.66 -16.24 5.56
C GLN A 211 7.89 -17.15 5.58
N LEU A 212 8.47 -17.45 6.76
CA LEU A 212 9.56 -18.42 6.92
C LEU A 212 9.12 -19.81 6.47
N ALA A 213 8.02 -20.32 7.03
CA ALA A 213 7.54 -21.66 6.75
C ALA A 213 7.14 -21.87 5.28
N PHE A 214 6.47 -20.88 4.68
CA PHE A 214 6.02 -20.95 3.29
C PHE A 214 7.22 -20.85 2.33
N ALA A 215 8.20 -20.00 2.63
CA ALA A 215 9.44 -19.94 1.84
C ALA A 215 10.18 -21.30 1.83
N LEU A 216 10.35 -21.92 3.00
CA LEU A 216 10.98 -23.24 3.11
C LEU A 216 10.17 -24.33 2.40
N SER A 217 8.84 -24.27 2.50
CA SER A 217 7.95 -25.25 1.86
C SER A 217 8.02 -25.17 0.34
N THR A 218 8.04 -23.95 -0.21
CA THR A 218 8.21 -23.73 -1.65
C THR A 218 9.60 -24.16 -2.12
N ALA A 219 10.64 -23.84 -1.35
CA ALA A 219 12.01 -24.30 -1.66
C ALA A 219 12.12 -25.83 -1.65
N ALA A 220 11.54 -26.50 -0.65
CA ALA A 220 11.51 -27.96 -0.55
C ALA A 220 10.80 -28.60 -1.75
N ALA A 221 9.70 -28.01 -2.23
CA ALA A 221 9.02 -28.47 -3.44
C ALA A 221 9.96 -28.43 -4.65
N TYR A 222 10.68 -27.32 -4.84
CA TYR A 222 11.64 -27.22 -5.96
C TYR A 222 12.84 -28.16 -5.82
N LEU A 223 13.41 -28.29 -4.62
CA LEU A 223 14.54 -29.17 -4.36
C LEU A 223 14.18 -30.66 -4.50
N SER A 224 12.89 -31.01 -4.37
CA SER A 224 12.40 -32.38 -4.57
C SER A 224 12.03 -32.66 -6.02
N GLU A 225 11.34 -31.73 -6.70
CA GLU A 225 10.67 -32.00 -7.99
C GLU A 225 11.48 -31.59 -9.23
N LEU A 226 12.37 -30.60 -9.11
CA LEU A 226 13.17 -30.14 -10.26
C LEU A 226 14.35 -31.05 -10.62
N PRO A 227 15.07 -31.67 -9.67
CA PRO A 227 16.18 -32.54 -9.99
C PRO A 227 15.78 -33.68 -10.94
N THR A 228 16.67 -33.99 -11.87
CA THR A 228 16.52 -35.05 -12.87
C THR A 228 17.86 -35.73 -13.08
N ALA A 229 17.95 -36.75 -13.94
CA ALA A 229 19.22 -37.43 -14.22
C ALA A 229 20.33 -36.47 -14.71
N ASP A 230 19.96 -35.34 -15.31
CA ASP A 230 20.86 -34.35 -15.90
C ASP A 230 20.85 -32.99 -15.18
N LEU A 231 20.10 -32.85 -14.08
CA LEU A 231 20.06 -31.65 -13.24
C LEU A 231 20.19 -32.03 -11.75
N ALA A 232 21.32 -31.68 -11.14
CA ALA A 232 21.60 -32.03 -9.76
C ALA A 232 20.88 -31.08 -8.76
N VAL A 233 20.59 -31.60 -7.56
CA VAL A 233 19.99 -30.83 -6.45
C VAL A 233 20.83 -29.60 -6.11
N ALA A 234 22.15 -29.71 -6.14
CA ALA A 234 23.06 -28.60 -5.88
C ALA A 234 22.91 -27.44 -6.89
N GLU A 235 22.61 -27.75 -8.15
CA GLU A 235 22.40 -26.75 -9.20
C GLU A 235 21.07 -26.04 -9.02
N VAL A 236 20.01 -26.77 -8.65
CA VAL A 236 18.72 -26.18 -8.27
C VAL A 236 18.92 -25.26 -7.06
N ALA A 237 19.61 -25.74 -6.01
CA ALA A 237 19.89 -24.95 -4.82
C ALA A 237 20.67 -23.66 -5.13
N ALA A 238 21.67 -23.75 -6.01
CA ALA A 238 22.46 -22.59 -6.44
C ALA A 238 21.64 -21.60 -7.29
N ALA A 239 20.59 -22.04 -7.99
CA ALA A 239 19.71 -21.16 -8.76
C ALA A 239 18.67 -20.41 -7.92
N LEU A 240 18.37 -20.92 -6.71
CA LEU A 240 17.37 -20.35 -5.81
C LEU A 240 17.79 -18.98 -5.25
N HIS A 241 16.84 -18.05 -5.19
CA HIS A 241 16.95 -16.80 -4.43
C HIS A 241 15.58 -16.37 -3.89
N LEU A 242 15.54 -15.47 -2.91
CA LEU A 242 14.30 -15.07 -2.25
C LEU A 242 13.91 -13.62 -2.59
N HIS A 243 12.66 -13.42 -3.00
CA HIS A 243 12.03 -12.10 -2.97
C HIS A 243 11.12 -12.01 -1.74
N VAL A 244 11.42 -11.09 -0.82
CA VAL A 244 10.73 -10.96 0.47
C VAL A 244 10.15 -9.56 0.64
N ALA A 245 8.90 -9.46 1.08
CA ALA A 245 8.31 -8.19 1.51
C ALA A 245 8.71 -7.88 2.96
N VAL A 246 9.03 -6.62 3.25
CA VAL A 246 9.43 -6.15 4.59
C VAL A 246 8.39 -5.18 5.11
N GLY A 247 7.76 -5.52 6.24
CA GLY A 247 6.72 -4.73 6.88
C GLY A 247 7.21 -3.80 8.00
N PRO A 248 6.31 -3.09 8.70
CA PRO A 248 6.69 -2.02 9.62
C PRO A 248 7.22 -2.51 10.98
N ASN A 249 7.20 -3.82 11.27
CA ASN A 249 7.68 -4.34 12.55
C ASN A 249 9.21 -4.51 12.56
N TYR A 250 9.91 -3.42 12.89
CA TYR A 250 11.35 -3.25 12.74
C TYR A 250 12.21 -4.46 13.14
N PHE A 251 12.13 -4.88 14.41
CA PHE A 251 12.97 -5.97 14.90
C PHE A 251 12.55 -7.35 14.40
N PHE A 252 11.25 -7.57 14.17
CA PHE A 252 10.76 -8.83 13.61
C PHE A 252 11.25 -9.03 12.19
N GLU A 253 11.28 -7.96 11.40
CA GLU A 253 11.74 -8.02 10.02
C GLU A 253 13.25 -8.26 9.93
N ILE A 254 14.05 -7.60 10.78
CA ILE A 254 15.49 -7.89 10.92
C ILE A 254 15.68 -9.36 11.30
N ALA A 255 14.97 -9.82 12.33
CA ALA A 255 15.08 -11.19 12.83
C ALA A 255 14.58 -12.23 11.82
N LYS A 256 13.55 -11.91 11.00
CA LYS A 256 13.01 -12.76 9.93
C LYS A 256 14.04 -13.02 8.85
N LEU A 257 14.71 -11.98 8.35
CA LEU A 257 15.73 -12.14 7.30
C LEU A 257 16.93 -12.96 7.81
N ARG A 258 17.32 -12.76 9.07
CA ARG A 258 18.33 -13.59 9.75
C ARG A 258 17.88 -15.04 9.92
N ALA A 259 16.64 -15.26 10.35
CA ALA A 259 16.05 -16.59 10.52
C ALA A 259 15.97 -17.34 9.18
N LEU A 260 15.64 -16.65 8.07
CA LEU A 260 15.67 -17.23 6.72
C LEU A 260 17.04 -17.84 6.41
N ARG A 261 18.14 -17.11 6.64
CA ARG A 261 19.50 -17.61 6.38
C ARG A 261 19.85 -18.84 7.23
N LYS A 262 19.51 -18.83 8.53
CA LYS A 262 19.73 -19.98 9.43
C LYS A 262 18.93 -21.22 8.98
N LEU A 263 17.65 -21.01 8.68
CA LEU A 263 16.76 -22.09 8.25
C LEU A 263 17.13 -22.62 6.87
N TRP A 264 17.63 -21.78 5.98
CA TRP A 264 18.10 -22.19 4.66
C TRP A 264 19.26 -23.18 4.76
N ALA A 265 20.24 -22.93 5.63
CA ALA A 265 21.32 -23.87 5.88
C ALA A 265 20.81 -25.23 6.39
N THR A 266 19.80 -25.20 7.28
CA THR A 266 19.15 -26.41 7.80
C THR A 266 18.41 -27.18 6.70
N LEU A 267 17.69 -26.47 5.83
CA LEU A 267 16.99 -27.06 4.69
C LEU A 267 17.99 -27.72 3.73
N LEU A 268 19.01 -27.00 3.27
CA LEU A 268 19.99 -27.54 2.32
C LEU A 268 20.74 -28.76 2.89
N HIS A 269 21.06 -28.75 4.19
CA HIS A 269 21.66 -29.89 4.86
C HIS A 269 20.78 -31.15 4.78
N ALA A 270 19.46 -31.01 4.93
CA ALA A 270 18.51 -32.12 4.80
C ALA A 270 18.49 -32.72 3.38
N TYR A 271 18.86 -31.95 2.35
CA TYR A 271 19.05 -32.40 0.97
C TYR A 271 20.49 -32.85 0.66
N GLY A 272 21.33 -33.04 1.69
CA GLY A 272 22.70 -33.54 1.54
C GLY A 272 23.70 -32.52 0.99
N LEU A 273 23.38 -31.22 1.02
CA LEU A 273 24.27 -30.17 0.55
C LEU A 273 25.17 -29.63 1.68
N PRO A 274 26.38 -29.17 1.34
CA PRO A 274 27.34 -28.65 2.32
C PRO A 274 26.89 -27.28 2.87
N ALA A 275 27.34 -26.94 4.08
CA ALA A 275 26.93 -25.70 4.76
C ALA A 275 27.30 -24.42 3.97
N GLU A 276 28.39 -24.47 3.21
CA GLU A 276 28.87 -23.38 2.37
C GLU A 276 27.89 -23.05 1.24
N ALA A 277 27.08 -24.02 0.79
CA ALA A 277 26.06 -23.77 -0.24
C ALA A 277 25.02 -22.74 0.24
N ALA A 278 24.70 -22.74 1.53
CA ALA A 278 23.72 -21.80 2.10
C ALA A 278 24.21 -20.36 2.13
N GLN A 279 25.54 -20.13 2.13
CA GLN A 279 26.13 -18.79 2.10
C GLN A 279 25.86 -18.07 0.78
N GLN A 280 25.50 -18.80 -0.29
CA GLN A 280 25.20 -18.24 -1.61
C GLN A 280 23.78 -17.69 -1.73
N LEU A 281 22.94 -17.85 -0.70
CA LEU A 281 21.56 -17.36 -0.71
C LEU A 281 21.54 -15.84 -0.85
N THR A 282 20.88 -15.35 -1.90
CA THR A 282 20.62 -13.93 -2.10
C THR A 282 19.17 -13.59 -1.75
N ILE A 283 18.98 -12.48 -1.05
CA ILE A 283 17.66 -11.95 -0.68
C ILE A 283 17.45 -10.59 -1.35
N PHE A 284 16.45 -10.52 -2.22
CA PHE A 284 15.86 -9.28 -2.70
C PHE A 284 14.71 -8.88 -1.77
N ALA A 285 14.85 -7.76 -1.06
CA ALA A 285 13.85 -7.27 -0.14
C ALA A 285 13.10 -6.06 -0.74
N SER A 286 11.77 -6.06 -0.68
CA SER A 286 10.96 -4.91 -1.05
C SER A 286 10.11 -4.43 0.12
N THR A 287 9.98 -3.12 0.30
CA THR A 287 9.01 -2.55 1.27
C THR A 287 7.60 -3.05 0.97
N ALA A 288 6.85 -3.44 1.99
CA ALA A 288 5.53 -4.05 1.80
C ALA A 288 4.53 -3.04 1.23
N THR A 289 3.72 -3.47 0.25
CA THR A 289 2.58 -2.67 -0.23
C THR A 289 1.38 -2.80 0.72
N TRP A 290 1.33 -3.90 1.47
CA TRP A 290 0.26 -4.22 2.42
C TRP A 290 0.10 -3.22 3.56
N SER A 291 1.21 -2.61 4.02
CA SER A 291 1.25 -1.66 5.13
C SER A 291 1.02 -0.20 4.69
N GLN A 292 1.03 0.07 3.38
CA GLN A 292 0.87 1.42 2.85
C GLN A 292 -0.58 1.86 2.86
N THR A 293 -0.80 3.17 2.98
CA THR A 293 -2.12 3.78 3.15
C THR A 293 -2.39 4.82 2.07
N THR A 294 -3.63 4.92 1.58
CA THR A 294 -4.04 6.05 0.72
C THR A 294 -4.40 7.30 1.52
N LEU A 295 -4.53 7.14 2.84
CA LEU A 295 -4.83 8.19 3.81
C LEU A 295 -3.52 8.62 4.48
N ASP A 296 -3.37 9.93 4.64
CA ASP A 296 -2.18 10.61 5.13
C ASP A 296 -0.89 10.02 4.52
N PRO A 297 -0.76 10.02 3.18
CA PRO A 297 0.22 9.19 2.48
C PRO A 297 1.68 9.56 2.79
N HIS A 298 1.96 10.74 3.33
CA HIS A 298 3.31 11.11 3.79
C HIS A 298 3.77 10.21 4.95
N THR A 299 2.85 9.63 5.72
CA THR A 299 3.20 8.62 6.73
C THR A 299 3.82 7.37 6.11
N ASN A 300 3.55 7.08 4.82
CA ASN A 300 4.22 5.98 4.12
C ASN A 300 5.73 6.22 3.99
N LEU A 301 6.22 7.47 3.92
CA LEU A 301 7.66 7.76 3.92
C LEU A 301 8.35 7.28 5.20
N LEU A 302 7.67 7.40 6.35
CA LEU A 302 8.18 6.93 7.64
C LEU A 302 8.17 5.39 7.71
N ARG A 303 7.10 4.76 7.18
CA ARG A 303 6.98 3.30 7.10
C ARG A 303 8.07 2.71 6.23
N THR A 304 8.21 3.21 5.00
CA THR A 304 9.21 2.70 4.05
C THR A 304 10.64 2.94 4.54
N THR A 305 10.90 4.03 5.30
CA THR A 305 12.19 4.24 6.00
C THR A 305 12.48 3.10 6.98
N THR A 306 11.52 2.80 7.86
CA THR A 306 11.65 1.73 8.88
C THR A 306 11.80 0.35 8.21
N GLU A 307 11.03 0.10 7.17
CA GLU A 307 11.06 -1.14 6.39
C GLU A 307 12.40 -1.31 5.66
N ALA A 308 12.89 -0.27 4.98
CA ALA A 308 14.19 -0.29 4.29
C ALA A 308 15.35 -0.49 5.27
N MET A 309 15.33 0.19 6.42
CA MET A 309 16.32 -0.02 7.48
C MET A 309 16.30 -1.47 7.98
N SER A 310 15.12 -2.04 8.20
CA SER A 310 14.98 -3.43 8.62
C SER A 310 15.54 -4.39 7.58
N ALA A 311 15.31 -4.12 6.29
CA ALA A 311 15.82 -4.92 5.19
C ALA A 311 17.35 -4.93 5.15
N VAL A 312 18.00 -3.75 5.24
CA VAL A 312 19.46 -3.64 5.13
C VAL A 312 20.17 -4.20 6.36
N LEU A 313 19.62 -3.98 7.56
CA LEU A 313 20.17 -4.50 8.83
C LEU A 313 19.89 -5.99 9.03
N GLY A 314 18.81 -6.51 8.43
CA GLY A 314 18.53 -7.94 8.36
C GLY A 314 19.38 -8.68 7.32
N GLY A 315 20.22 -7.95 6.57
CA GLY A 315 21.19 -8.55 5.65
C GLY A 315 20.66 -8.77 4.24
N ALA A 316 19.71 -8.00 3.73
CA ALA A 316 19.30 -8.08 2.32
C ALA A 316 20.46 -7.79 1.36
N ASP A 317 20.46 -8.46 0.20
CA ASP A 317 21.48 -8.30 -0.87
C ASP A 317 21.09 -7.23 -1.88
N ALA A 318 19.79 -7.03 -2.08
CA ALA A 318 19.22 -5.97 -2.90
C ALA A 318 17.93 -5.47 -2.24
N VAL A 319 17.69 -4.16 -2.32
CA VAL A 319 16.51 -3.53 -1.72
C VAL A 319 15.74 -2.72 -2.75
N SER A 320 14.41 -2.78 -2.64
CA SER A 320 13.49 -1.96 -3.42
C SER A 320 12.53 -1.23 -2.50
N VAL A 321 12.51 0.09 -2.61
CA VAL A 321 11.58 0.94 -1.85
C VAL A 321 10.44 1.33 -2.78
N GLY A 322 9.21 1.07 -2.34
CA GLY A 322 8.00 1.53 -3.03
C GLY A 322 7.81 3.04 -2.86
N THR A 323 7.23 3.69 -3.86
CA THR A 323 6.89 5.11 -3.74
C THR A 323 5.74 5.30 -2.75
N PHE A 324 5.78 6.40 -1.99
CA PHE A 324 4.81 6.67 -0.92
C PHE A 324 3.36 6.85 -1.43
N ASP A 325 3.20 7.10 -2.73
CA ASP A 325 1.97 7.35 -3.45
C ASP A 325 1.58 6.24 -4.44
N CYS A 326 2.30 5.11 -4.43
CA CYS A 326 2.14 4.04 -5.43
C CYS A 326 0.72 3.43 -5.49
N LEU A 327 -0.07 3.61 -4.43
CA LEU A 327 -1.44 3.10 -4.34
C LEU A 327 -2.46 3.93 -5.12
N PHE A 328 -2.17 5.20 -5.42
CA PHE A 328 -3.17 6.12 -5.99
C PHE A 328 -2.64 7.06 -7.08
N HIS A 329 -1.33 7.13 -7.29
CA HIS A 329 -0.73 7.89 -8.38
C HIS A 329 -0.05 7.04 -9.43
N ALA A 330 -0.07 7.58 -10.65
CA ALA A 330 0.82 7.10 -11.70
C ALA A 330 2.27 7.43 -11.32
N PRO A 331 3.24 6.65 -11.84
CA PRO A 331 4.63 6.87 -11.50
C PRO A 331 5.13 8.27 -11.87
N ASN A 332 5.90 8.88 -10.99
CA ASN A 332 6.39 10.26 -11.13
C ASN A 332 7.78 10.43 -10.49
N GLU A 333 8.61 11.32 -11.04
CA GLU A 333 10.01 11.44 -10.58
C GLU A 333 10.13 11.99 -9.15
N PHE A 334 9.16 12.76 -8.64
CA PHE A 334 9.22 13.22 -7.26
C PHE A 334 9.20 12.03 -6.28
N ALA A 335 8.21 11.16 -6.42
CA ALA A 335 8.03 10.02 -5.55
C ALA A 335 9.11 8.94 -5.80
N GLU A 336 9.50 8.72 -7.05
CA GLU A 336 10.58 7.80 -7.40
C GLU A 336 11.94 8.24 -6.87
N ARG A 337 12.23 9.54 -6.89
CA ARG A 337 13.45 10.08 -6.26
C ARG A 337 13.47 9.81 -4.75
N LEU A 338 12.37 10.04 -4.04
CA LEU A 338 12.31 9.79 -2.60
C LEU A 338 12.56 8.31 -2.29
N ALA A 339 11.92 7.41 -3.05
CA ALA A 339 12.13 5.97 -2.90
C ALA A 339 13.57 5.54 -3.22
N ARG A 340 14.12 6.00 -4.37
CA ARG A 340 15.49 5.68 -4.81
C ARG A 340 16.56 6.21 -3.87
N ASN A 341 16.39 7.42 -3.33
CA ASN A 341 17.40 8.04 -2.49
C ASN A 341 17.47 7.40 -1.10
N LEU A 342 16.38 6.81 -0.60
CA LEU A 342 16.36 6.25 0.76
C LEU A 342 17.45 5.18 0.98
N PRO A 343 17.60 4.13 0.14
CA PRO A 343 18.72 3.19 0.28
C PRO A 343 20.11 3.83 0.17
N VAL A 344 20.24 4.93 -0.60
CA VAL A 344 21.49 5.69 -0.73
C VAL A 344 21.79 6.45 0.55
N LEU A 345 20.81 7.13 1.14
CA LEU A 345 20.94 7.83 2.42
C LEU A 345 21.35 6.87 3.55
N LEU A 346 20.71 5.69 3.60
CA LEU A 346 21.05 4.66 4.59
C LEU A 346 22.49 4.17 4.47
N ARG A 347 23.06 4.21 3.26
CA ARG A 347 24.44 3.78 2.98
C ARG A 347 25.45 4.90 3.19
N GLU A 348 25.29 5.99 2.46
CA GLU A 348 26.30 7.03 2.31
C GLU A 348 26.30 8.04 3.47
N GLU A 349 25.14 8.24 4.12
CA GLU A 349 24.99 9.23 5.21
C GLU A 349 24.81 8.56 6.57
N ALA A 350 24.03 7.48 6.65
CA ALA A 350 23.83 6.73 7.90
C ALA A 350 24.84 5.60 8.13
N TYR A 351 25.66 5.28 7.11
CA TYR A 351 26.76 4.30 7.20
C TYR A 351 26.33 2.89 7.65
N LEU A 352 25.11 2.49 7.33
CA LEU A 352 24.57 1.18 7.73
C LEU A 352 25.18 0.00 6.94
N ASP A 353 26.07 0.26 5.99
CA ASP A 353 26.81 -0.75 5.21
C ASP A 353 28.21 -1.05 5.75
N ARG A 354 28.71 -0.29 6.73
CA ARG A 354 30.07 -0.44 7.26
C ARG A 354 30.28 -1.73 8.04
N VAL A 355 29.20 -2.34 8.54
CA VAL A 355 29.19 -3.60 9.28
C VAL A 355 28.16 -4.52 8.64
N GLN A 356 28.52 -5.78 8.34
CA GLN A 356 27.61 -6.69 7.63
C GLN A 356 26.36 -7.09 8.43
N ASP A 357 26.53 -7.41 9.71
CA ASP A 357 25.44 -7.84 10.60
C ASP A 357 25.54 -7.11 11.95
N PRO A 358 25.17 -5.82 12.01
CA PRO A 358 25.29 -5.01 13.21
C PRO A 358 24.35 -5.45 14.35
N ALA A 359 23.35 -6.29 14.05
CA ALA A 359 22.44 -6.84 15.04
C ALA A 359 23.01 -8.07 15.77
N ALA A 360 24.13 -8.63 15.29
CA ALA A 360 24.77 -9.79 15.91
C ALA A 360 25.15 -9.51 17.37
N GLY A 361 24.79 -10.41 18.27
CA GLY A 361 25.04 -10.28 19.71
C GLY A 361 24.01 -9.46 20.48
N SER A 362 23.02 -8.85 19.82
CA SER A 362 21.87 -8.27 20.51
C SER A 362 21.06 -9.37 21.19
N TYR A 363 20.98 -9.33 22.53
CA TYR A 363 20.27 -10.35 23.32
C TYR A 363 18.82 -10.56 22.83
N TYR A 364 18.15 -9.48 22.49
CA TYR A 364 16.79 -9.51 21.97
C TYR A 364 16.72 -10.07 20.54
N VAL A 365 17.51 -9.54 19.61
CA VAL A 365 17.40 -9.93 18.19
C VAL A 365 17.84 -11.37 17.99
N GLU A 366 18.88 -11.84 18.70
CA GLU A 366 19.29 -13.25 18.64
C GLU A 366 18.19 -14.19 19.14
N THR A 367 17.58 -13.85 20.28
CA THR A 367 16.48 -14.65 20.84
C THR A 367 15.27 -14.65 19.93
N LEU A 368 14.91 -13.48 19.38
CA LEU A 368 13.80 -13.36 18.44
C LEU A 368 14.06 -14.12 17.13
N THR A 369 15.28 -14.04 16.59
CA THR A 369 15.69 -14.81 15.40
C THR A 369 15.57 -16.31 15.66
N ASP A 370 16.02 -16.80 16.81
CA ASP A 370 15.92 -18.22 17.15
C ASP A 370 14.47 -18.67 17.34
N GLN A 371 13.66 -17.86 18.02
CA GLN A 371 12.24 -18.14 18.24
C GLN A 371 11.46 -18.18 16.93
N LEU A 372 11.63 -17.17 16.06
CA LEU A 372 11.04 -17.17 14.72
C LEU A 372 11.50 -18.37 13.89
N ALA A 373 12.78 -18.76 14.00
CA ALA A 373 13.29 -19.92 13.30
C ALA A 373 12.62 -21.23 13.77
N ARG A 374 12.47 -21.42 15.08
CA ARG A 374 11.79 -22.61 15.65
C ARG A 374 10.32 -22.68 15.23
N GLU A 375 9.59 -21.58 15.37
CA GLU A 375 8.17 -21.53 15.00
C GLU A 375 7.98 -21.71 13.48
N GLY A 376 8.83 -21.08 12.67
CA GLY A 376 8.81 -21.21 11.22
C GLY A 376 9.13 -22.65 10.78
N TRP A 377 10.11 -23.29 11.42
CA TRP A 377 10.44 -24.70 11.18
C TRP A 377 9.31 -25.65 11.59
N ALA A 378 8.68 -25.41 12.74
CA ALA A 378 7.55 -26.21 13.20
C ALA A 378 6.35 -26.12 12.24
N LEU A 379 6.03 -24.91 11.75
CA LEU A 379 4.99 -24.74 10.73
C LEU A 379 5.39 -25.37 9.39
N PHE A 380 6.65 -25.27 8.97
CA PHE A 380 7.18 -25.97 7.80
C PHE A 380 6.97 -27.50 7.93
N GLN A 381 7.32 -28.10 9.07
CA GLN A 381 7.11 -29.53 9.33
C GLN A 381 5.63 -29.92 9.28
N LYS A 382 4.72 -29.08 9.80
CA LYS A 382 3.27 -29.30 9.67
C LYS A 382 2.80 -29.30 8.21
N ILE A 383 3.36 -28.42 7.37
CA ILE A 383 3.07 -28.39 5.93
C ILE A 383 3.61 -29.64 5.24
N GLN A 384 4.84 -30.06 5.56
CA GLN A 384 5.43 -31.30 5.02
C GLN A 384 4.63 -32.55 5.42
N ALA A 385 4.10 -32.60 6.64
CA ALA A 385 3.25 -33.70 7.10
C ALA A 385 1.92 -33.82 6.31
N GLN A 386 1.48 -32.74 5.66
CA GLN A 386 0.32 -32.73 4.74
C GLN A 386 0.71 -33.02 3.28
N GLY A 387 1.91 -33.52 3.03
CA GLY A 387 2.42 -33.83 1.70
C GLY A 387 3.21 -32.70 1.03
N GLY A 388 3.51 -31.62 1.75
CA GLY A 388 4.27 -30.49 1.20
C GLY A 388 3.50 -29.69 0.15
N LEU A 389 4.15 -28.70 -0.48
CA LEU A 389 3.54 -28.00 -1.62
C LEU A 389 3.78 -28.80 -2.91
N PRO A 390 2.80 -28.88 -3.83
CA PRO A 390 1.54 -28.14 -3.85
C PRO A 390 0.36 -28.79 -3.10
N ALA A 391 0.50 -30.01 -2.56
CA ALA A 391 -0.61 -30.74 -1.93
C ALA A 391 -1.23 -29.97 -0.74
N ALA A 392 -0.41 -29.28 0.05
CA ALA A 392 -0.81 -28.51 1.22
C ALA A 392 -1.22 -27.05 0.90
N THR A 393 -1.42 -26.67 -0.38
CA THR A 393 -1.80 -25.30 -0.77
C THR A 393 -3.07 -24.83 -0.05
N GLY A 394 -4.08 -25.70 0.07
CA GLY A 394 -5.33 -25.35 0.76
C GLY A 394 -5.10 -24.97 2.22
N PHE A 395 -4.23 -25.70 2.92
CA PHE A 395 -3.84 -25.40 4.30
C PHE A 395 -3.06 -24.08 4.40
N VAL A 396 -2.07 -23.86 3.53
CA VAL A 396 -1.27 -22.62 3.50
C VAL A 396 -2.16 -21.38 3.28
N LEU A 397 -3.09 -21.45 2.32
CA LEU A 397 -4.01 -20.35 2.04
C LEU A 397 -5.00 -20.11 3.18
N GLN A 398 -5.45 -21.16 3.86
CA GLN A 398 -6.32 -21.04 5.02
C GLN A 398 -5.61 -20.37 6.22
N GLU A 399 -4.37 -20.76 6.49
CA GLU A 399 -3.53 -20.15 7.52
C GLU A 399 -3.28 -18.66 7.23
N LEU A 400 -2.96 -18.34 5.98
CA LEU A 400 -2.76 -16.96 5.49
C LEU A 400 -4.02 -16.12 5.66
N HIS A 401 -5.16 -16.64 5.23
CA HIS A 401 -6.44 -15.94 5.36
C HIS A 401 -6.79 -15.69 6.83
N THR A 402 -6.54 -16.67 7.70
CA THR A 402 -6.81 -16.56 9.14
C THR A 402 -5.95 -15.46 9.78
N SER A 403 -4.65 -15.41 9.50
CA SER A 403 -3.76 -14.38 10.04
C SER A 403 -4.08 -12.98 9.49
N ALA A 404 -4.37 -12.87 8.20
CA ALA A 404 -4.79 -11.62 7.57
C ALA A 404 -6.08 -11.07 8.20
N GLN A 405 -7.10 -11.93 8.39
CA GLN A 405 -8.34 -11.54 9.05
C GLN A 405 -8.13 -11.12 10.50
N ALA A 406 -7.29 -11.84 11.25
CA ALA A 406 -6.96 -11.47 12.62
C ALA A 406 -6.28 -10.09 12.67
N GLN A 407 -5.37 -9.80 11.76
CA GLN A 407 -4.73 -8.49 11.66
C GLN A 407 -5.72 -7.39 11.30
N PHE A 408 -6.62 -7.62 10.35
CA PHE A 408 -7.67 -6.64 10.03
C PHE A 408 -8.53 -6.32 11.25
N ARG A 409 -8.92 -7.32 12.03
CA ARG A 409 -9.70 -7.10 13.26
C ARG A 409 -8.95 -6.25 14.26
N ARG A 410 -7.66 -6.53 14.50
CA ARG A 410 -6.79 -5.72 15.37
C ARG A 410 -6.65 -4.27 14.89
N ILE A 411 -6.61 -4.04 13.58
CA ILE A 411 -6.55 -2.66 13.04
C ILE A 411 -7.90 -1.96 13.19
N ALA A 412 -9.00 -2.67 12.91
CA ALA A 412 -10.35 -2.11 12.97
C ALA A 412 -10.80 -1.77 14.40
N ASN A 413 -10.42 -2.57 15.40
CA ASN A 413 -10.75 -2.33 16.81
C ASN A 413 -9.74 -1.39 17.52
N GLY A 414 -8.65 -1.00 16.85
CA GLY A 414 -7.64 -0.11 17.39
C GLY A 414 -6.57 -0.77 18.28
N GLU A 415 -6.56 -2.10 18.41
CA GLU A 415 -5.50 -2.86 19.09
C GLU A 415 -4.16 -2.74 18.36
N GLN A 416 -4.19 -2.67 17.03
CA GLN A 416 -3.03 -2.39 16.18
C GLN A 416 -3.17 -1.01 15.54
N VAL A 417 -2.27 -0.10 15.90
CA VAL A 417 -2.32 1.29 15.44
C VAL A 417 -1.67 1.45 14.07
N VAL A 418 -2.38 2.12 13.17
CA VAL A 418 -1.86 2.66 11.90
C VAL A 418 -2.07 4.17 11.90
N VAL A 419 -0.97 4.89 12.18
CA VAL A 419 -0.94 6.36 12.29
C VAL A 419 -1.44 7.03 11.00
N GLY A 420 -2.27 8.06 11.12
CA GLY A 420 -2.90 8.77 10.00
C GLY A 420 -4.14 8.05 9.44
N THR A 421 -4.31 6.76 9.73
CA THR A 421 -5.39 5.93 9.17
C THR A 421 -6.46 5.52 10.17
N ASN A 422 -6.11 4.86 11.29
CA ASN A 422 -7.05 4.48 12.36
C ASN A 422 -6.84 5.27 13.67
N LYS A 423 -5.70 5.97 13.80
CA LYS A 423 -5.39 6.87 14.93
C LYS A 423 -4.72 8.14 14.44
N PHE A 424 -4.95 9.25 15.14
CA PHE A 424 -4.42 10.58 14.81
C PHE A 424 -4.73 11.00 13.37
N HIS A 425 -6.01 10.95 13.00
CA HIS A 425 -6.45 11.32 11.64
C HIS A 425 -6.30 12.82 11.40
N ASN A 426 -6.03 13.19 10.15
CA ASN A 426 -6.20 14.56 9.70
C ASN A 426 -7.68 14.79 9.30
N PRO A 427 -8.47 15.56 10.08
CA PRO A 427 -9.88 15.81 9.76
C PRO A 427 -10.06 16.70 8.51
N ASN A 428 -9.04 17.47 8.14
CA ASN A 428 -9.04 18.39 7.00
C ASN A 428 -8.24 17.83 5.81
N GLU A 429 -8.08 16.51 5.76
CA GLU A 429 -7.36 15.84 4.68
C GLU A 429 -7.99 16.12 3.32
N LYS A 430 -7.15 16.52 2.36
CA LYS A 430 -7.56 16.75 0.97
C LYS A 430 -6.92 15.69 0.08
N PHE A 431 -7.71 15.11 -0.80
CA PHE A 431 -7.25 14.15 -1.78
C PHE A 431 -6.91 14.89 -3.08
N ASP A 432 -5.67 14.72 -3.55
CA ASP A 432 -5.21 15.19 -4.86
C ASP A 432 -5.52 14.18 -5.99
N TYR A 433 -5.96 12.98 -5.63
CA TYR A 433 -6.52 11.97 -6.53
C TYR A 433 -8.06 11.91 -6.44
N ASN A 434 -8.70 11.25 -7.41
CA ASN A 434 -10.15 11.04 -7.42
C ASN A 434 -10.54 9.77 -6.62
N PRO A 435 -11.15 9.88 -5.42
CA PRO A 435 -11.46 8.71 -4.59
C PRO A 435 -12.43 7.74 -5.25
N LYS A 436 -13.39 8.24 -6.03
CA LYS A 436 -14.37 7.40 -6.75
C LYS A 436 -13.70 6.58 -7.85
N ARG A 437 -12.69 7.13 -8.53
CA ARG A 437 -11.91 6.41 -9.54
C ARG A 437 -11.04 5.35 -8.88
N LEU A 438 -10.37 5.69 -7.79
CA LEU A 438 -9.52 4.76 -7.04
C LEU A 438 -10.30 3.55 -6.52
N LEU A 439 -11.42 3.78 -5.83
CA LEU A 439 -12.29 2.71 -5.29
C LEU A 439 -12.86 1.76 -6.36
N ARG A 440 -12.89 2.19 -7.63
CA ARG A 440 -13.36 1.39 -8.77
C ARG A 440 -12.22 0.79 -9.58
N SER A 441 -10.97 1.13 -9.26
CA SER A 441 -9.82 0.61 -9.96
C SER A 441 -9.67 -0.89 -9.68
N ARG A 442 -9.36 -1.66 -10.72
CA ARG A 442 -9.01 -3.08 -10.57
C ARG A 442 -7.67 -3.26 -9.85
N ASP A 443 -6.82 -2.24 -9.92
CA ASP A 443 -5.49 -2.23 -9.32
C ASP A 443 -5.52 -1.77 -7.86
N PHE A 444 -6.70 -1.38 -7.34
CA PHE A 444 -6.81 -1.00 -5.93
C PHE A 444 -6.85 -2.26 -5.07
N ASP A 445 -5.69 -2.60 -4.52
CA ASP A 445 -5.47 -3.82 -3.77
C ASP A 445 -6.38 -3.91 -2.53
N SER A 446 -7.37 -4.80 -2.62
CA SER A 446 -8.35 -5.09 -1.58
C SER A 446 -7.82 -5.95 -0.45
N THR A 447 -6.62 -6.49 -0.64
CA THR A 447 -6.02 -7.35 0.35
C THR A 447 -5.35 -6.52 1.45
N ARG A 448 -4.87 -5.28 1.20
CA ARG A 448 -4.14 -4.46 2.19
C ARG A 448 -4.76 -4.35 3.59
N ALA A 449 -3.89 -4.27 4.60
CA ALA A 449 -4.20 -4.16 6.04
C ALA A 449 -5.30 -3.14 6.38
N THR A 450 -5.24 -2.00 5.72
CA THR A 450 -6.04 -0.81 6.00
C THR A 450 -7.18 -0.59 5.02
N TYR A 451 -7.34 -1.45 4.01
CA TYR A 451 -8.34 -1.29 2.95
C TYR A 451 -9.75 -1.01 3.49
N PRO A 452 -10.30 -1.74 4.48
CA PRO A 452 -11.65 -1.47 4.98
C PRO A 452 -11.80 -0.07 5.60
N ALA A 453 -10.81 0.37 6.38
CA ALA A 453 -10.83 1.69 7.03
C ALA A 453 -10.71 2.81 5.99
N GLU A 454 -9.88 2.62 4.97
CA GLU A 454 -9.70 3.57 3.87
C GLU A 454 -10.97 3.70 3.03
N VAL A 455 -11.59 2.58 2.65
CA VAL A 455 -12.85 2.60 1.89
C VAL A 455 -13.93 3.37 2.63
N LEU A 456 -14.08 3.13 3.95
CA LEU A 456 -15.06 3.84 4.78
C LEU A 456 -14.79 5.35 4.83
N ARG A 457 -13.53 5.76 5.02
CA ARG A 457 -13.17 7.19 5.06
C ARG A 457 -13.33 7.87 3.70
N LEU A 458 -12.90 7.24 2.61
CA LEU A 458 -13.07 7.77 1.25
C LEU A 458 -14.55 7.84 0.86
N ALA A 459 -15.36 6.85 1.21
CA ALA A 459 -16.80 6.87 0.98
C ALA A 459 -17.50 8.00 1.77
N THR A 460 -17.09 8.20 3.04
CA THR A 460 -17.57 9.28 3.90
C THR A 460 -17.23 10.65 3.30
N ALA A 461 -15.99 10.86 2.85
CA ALA A 461 -15.59 12.10 2.18
C ALA A 461 -16.41 12.39 0.92
N LEU A 462 -16.63 11.37 0.08
CA LEU A 462 -17.50 11.49 -1.10
C LEU A 462 -18.96 11.81 -0.75
N HIS A 463 -19.47 11.32 0.39
CA HIS A 463 -20.81 11.64 0.86
C HIS A 463 -20.92 13.12 1.25
N PHE A 464 -19.96 13.65 2.02
CA PHE A 464 -19.92 15.05 2.40
C PHE A 464 -19.77 15.99 1.21
N GLU A 465 -18.87 15.68 0.26
CA GLU A 465 -18.74 16.47 -0.97
C GLU A 465 -20.05 16.54 -1.76
N ARG A 466 -20.78 15.41 -1.87
CA ARG A 466 -22.08 15.38 -2.56
C ARG A 466 -23.11 16.23 -1.83
N ARG A 467 -23.12 16.19 -0.49
CA ARG A 467 -24.04 16.99 0.32
C ARG A 467 -23.75 18.48 0.20
N GLU A 468 -22.48 18.87 0.22
CA GLU A 468 -22.06 20.26 -0.03
C GLU A 468 -22.41 20.74 -1.44
N LYS A 469 -22.16 19.91 -2.48
CA LYS A 469 -22.52 20.25 -3.86
C LYS A 469 -24.04 20.35 -4.06
N LYS A 470 -24.84 19.52 -3.37
CA LYS A 470 -26.31 19.64 -3.35
C LYS A 470 -26.79 20.95 -2.71
N LYS A 471 -26.12 21.43 -1.66
CA LYS A 471 -26.43 22.72 -1.01
C LYS A 471 -26.08 23.94 -1.88
N LYS A 472 -25.37 23.78 -3.00
CA LYS A 472 -24.84 24.90 -3.81
C LYS A 472 -25.61 25.18 -5.12
N ARG A 473 -26.75 24.54 -5.41
CA ARG A 473 -27.54 24.80 -6.63
C ARG A 473 -28.92 25.35 -6.29
N ALA A 474 -29.30 26.43 -6.98
CA ALA A 474 -30.63 27.05 -6.89
C ALA A 474 -31.27 27.14 -8.27
N ALA A 475 -32.60 27.06 -8.30
CA ALA A 475 -33.39 27.20 -9.51
C ALA A 475 -34.42 28.32 -9.32
N LEU A 476 -34.69 29.04 -10.39
CA LEU A 476 -35.65 30.12 -10.42
C LEU A 476 -36.62 29.88 -11.58
N VAL A 477 -37.90 29.68 -11.23
CA VAL A 477 -38.94 29.26 -12.19
C VAL A 477 -39.92 30.41 -12.43
N LEU A 478 -40.11 30.78 -13.69
CA LEU A 478 -41.14 31.72 -14.10
C LEU A 478 -42.50 31.02 -14.14
N LEU A 479 -43.41 31.46 -13.27
CA LEU A 479 -44.79 31.00 -13.25
C LEU A 479 -45.59 32.06 -14.04
N GLY A 480 -46.23 31.68 -15.15
CA GLY A 480 -46.87 32.64 -16.07
C GLY A 480 -47.99 33.48 -15.43
N ALA A 481 -48.36 34.60 -16.06
CA ALA A 481 -49.30 35.59 -15.51
C ALA A 481 -50.67 35.04 -15.09
N HIS A 482 -51.19 34.02 -15.78
CA HIS A 482 -52.53 33.48 -15.52
C HIS A 482 -52.53 32.35 -14.47
N THR A 483 -51.49 31.51 -14.45
CA THR A 483 -51.35 30.41 -13.48
C THR A 483 -51.20 30.94 -12.05
N ASN A 484 -50.64 32.14 -11.88
CA ASN A 484 -50.38 32.75 -10.58
C ASN A 484 -51.63 33.26 -9.88
N GLN A 485 -52.60 33.79 -10.61
CA GLN A 485 -53.85 34.27 -10.03
C GLN A 485 -54.60 33.10 -9.38
N THR A 486 -54.63 31.95 -10.07
CA THR A 486 -55.22 30.71 -9.58
C THR A 486 -54.47 30.11 -8.38
N ILE A 487 -53.13 30.12 -8.42
CA ILE A 487 -52.28 29.63 -7.31
C ILE A 487 -52.44 30.52 -6.06
N LEU A 488 -52.44 31.84 -6.24
CA LEU A 488 -52.61 32.82 -5.18
C LEU A 488 -54.01 32.73 -4.56
N GLU A 489 -55.07 32.68 -5.38
CA GLU A 489 -56.45 32.49 -4.90
C GLU A 489 -56.59 31.17 -4.12
N SER A 490 -56.03 30.08 -4.63
CA SER A 490 -56.05 28.77 -3.96
C SER A 490 -55.30 28.79 -2.63
N PHE A 491 -54.15 29.47 -2.57
CA PHE A 491 -53.35 29.62 -1.35
C PHE A 491 -54.01 30.55 -0.32
N LEU A 492 -54.56 31.68 -0.74
CA LEU A 492 -55.28 32.63 0.12
C LEU A 492 -56.49 31.98 0.81
N MET A 493 -57.18 31.08 0.11
CA MET A 493 -58.29 30.30 0.67
C MET A 493 -57.86 29.33 1.79
N THR A 494 -56.56 29.02 1.91
CA THR A 494 -56.02 28.19 3.00
C THR A 494 -55.61 28.96 4.25
N LEU A 495 -55.55 30.30 4.19
CA LEU A 495 -55.17 31.16 5.31
C LEU A 495 -56.39 31.65 6.12
N PRO A 496 -56.24 31.99 7.42
CA PRO A 496 -57.30 32.61 8.23
C PRO A 496 -57.76 33.97 7.66
N GLU A 497 -59.04 34.31 7.84
CA GLU A 497 -59.68 35.47 7.20
C GLU A 497 -59.01 36.82 7.54
N ALA A 498 -58.45 36.94 8.76
CA ALA A 498 -57.73 38.13 9.20
C ALA A 498 -56.44 38.40 8.38
N ASP A 499 -55.76 37.34 7.93
CA ASP A 499 -54.46 37.41 7.25
C ASP A 499 -54.61 37.60 5.73
N ARG A 500 -55.82 37.40 5.17
CA ARG A 500 -56.11 37.54 3.73
C ARG A 500 -56.06 39.01 3.28
N THR A 501 -56.36 39.94 4.17
CA THR A 501 -56.58 41.36 3.83
C THR A 501 -55.27 42.13 3.58
N GLU A 502 -54.18 41.79 4.28
CA GLU A 502 -52.86 42.38 4.01
C GLU A 502 -52.25 41.86 2.71
N LEU A 503 -52.45 40.58 2.37
CA LEU A 503 -51.93 39.98 1.13
C LEU A 503 -52.61 40.50 -0.14
N HIS A 504 -53.91 40.83 -0.10
CA HIS A 504 -54.58 41.44 -1.26
C HIS A 504 -53.95 42.79 -1.69
N LYS A 505 -53.20 43.45 -0.81
CA LYS A 505 -52.49 44.71 -1.09
C LYS A 505 -51.06 44.51 -1.61
N SER A 506 -50.51 43.29 -1.56
CA SER A 506 -49.08 43.04 -1.79
C SER A 506 -48.72 42.55 -3.20
N HIS A 507 -49.68 42.29 -4.08
CA HIS A 507 -49.43 41.94 -5.49
C HIS A 507 -49.63 43.15 -6.41
N PRO A 508 -48.56 43.80 -6.91
CA PRO A 508 -48.70 44.91 -7.85
C PRO A 508 -49.19 44.40 -9.21
N GLU A 509 -50.19 45.05 -9.80
CA GLU A 509 -50.63 44.77 -11.17
C GLU A 509 -49.46 44.89 -12.16
N GLY A 510 -49.37 43.97 -13.11
CA GLY A 510 -48.31 43.96 -14.14
C GLY A 510 -46.99 43.30 -13.75
N THR A 511 -46.92 42.58 -12.62
CA THR A 511 -45.73 41.81 -12.19
C THR A 511 -45.84 40.30 -12.51
N LEU A 512 -44.69 39.65 -12.70
CA LEU A 512 -44.51 38.21 -12.86
C LEU A 512 -44.19 37.57 -11.50
N SER A 513 -44.75 36.40 -11.21
CA SER A 513 -44.36 35.62 -10.04
C SER A 513 -43.26 34.61 -10.41
N VAL A 514 -42.32 34.49 -9.49
CA VAL A 514 -41.07 33.75 -9.68
C VAL A 514 -40.87 32.87 -8.46
N LEU A 515 -40.71 31.57 -8.67
CA LEU A 515 -40.41 30.64 -7.58
C LEU A 515 -38.89 30.42 -7.51
N PHE A 516 -38.27 30.96 -6.46
CA PHE A 516 -36.90 30.61 -6.11
C PHE A 516 -36.92 29.33 -5.28
N SER A 517 -36.22 28.30 -5.74
CA SER A 517 -36.04 27.05 -5.00
C SER A 517 -34.56 26.80 -4.73
N SER A 518 -34.25 26.55 -3.47
CA SER A 518 -33.01 25.90 -3.06
C SER A 518 -33.27 24.45 -2.65
N ALA A 519 -32.26 23.77 -2.10
CA ALA A 519 -32.40 22.43 -1.56
C ALA A 519 -33.17 22.38 -0.22
N GLU A 520 -33.34 23.51 0.46
CA GLU A 520 -33.89 23.57 1.83
C GLU A 520 -35.15 24.44 1.94
N GLU A 521 -35.42 25.32 0.95
CA GLU A 521 -36.56 26.25 0.96
C GLU A 521 -37.08 26.57 -0.45
N ALA A 522 -38.33 27.03 -0.51
CA ALA A 522 -38.94 27.63 -1.70
C ALA A 522 -39.55 28.99 -1.32
N THR A 523 -39.14 30.04 -2.02
CA THR A 523 -39.56 31.42 -1.79
C THR A 523 -40.30 31.92 -3.02
N LEU A 524 -41.53 32.40 -2.83
CA LEU A 524 -42.27 33.06 -3.91
C LEU A 524 -41.84 34.53 -3.96
N MET A 525 -41.47 34.98 -5.16
CA MET A 525 -40.97 36.31 -5.41
C MET A 525 -41.76 36.98 -6.54
N TYR A 526 -41.69 38.31 -6.62
CA TYR A 526 -42.31 39.09 -7.69
C TYR A 526 -41.28 39.98 -8.41
N ALA A 527 -41.34 40.01 -9.73
CA ALA A 527 -40.53 40.85 -10.60
C ALA A 527 -41.39 41.45 -11.72
N THR A 528 -41.12 42.67 -12.16
CA THR A 528 -41.68 43.15 -13.45
C THR A 528 -41.07 42.35 -14.62
N PRO A 529 -41.74 42.29 -15.79
CA PRO A 529 -41.18 41.64 -16.99
C PRO A 529 -39.79 42.17 -17.37
N GLU A 530 -39.55 43.46 -17.15
CA GLU A 530 -38.25 44.09 -17.39
C GLU A 530 -37.19 43.63 -16.39
N GLN A 531 -37.51 43.57 -15.09
CA GLN A 531 -36.60 43.08 -14.05
C GLN A 531 -36.23 41.61 -14.29
N PHE A 532 -37.22 40.76 -14.57
CA PHE A 532 -36.98 39.35 -14.87
C PHE A 532 -36.15 39.17 -16.14
N GLY A 533 -36.44 39.94 -17.19
CA GLY A 533 -35.68 39.92 -18.44
C GLY A 533 -34.22 40.34 -18.30
N ARG A 534 -33.90 41.27 -17.38
CA ARG A 534 -32.51 41.66 -17.06
C ARG A 534 -31.80 40.59 -16.21
N LEU A 535 -32.49 40.04 -15.22
CA LEU A 535 -31.97 38.95 -14.38
C LEU A 535 -31.68 37.69 -15.21
N ALA A 536 -32.59 37.31 -16.11
CA ALA A 536 -32.41 36.17 -17.01
C ALA A 536 -31.20 36.31 -17.93
N ARG A 537 -30.96 37.52 -18.45
CA ARG A 537 -29.76 37.84 -19.24
C ARG A 537 -28.49 37.74 -18.42
N ALA A 538 -28.49 38.30 -17.21
CA ALA A 538 -27.33 38.25 -16.31
C ALA A 538 -26.93 36.81 -15.95
N ILE A 539 -27.91 35.97 -15.62
CA ILE A 539 -27.69 34.55 -15.28
C ILE A 539 -27.28 33.73 -16.50
N SER A 540 -27.85 34.02 -17.67
CA SER A 540 -27.53 33.31 -18.92
C SER A 540 -26.29 33.87 -19.63
N HIS A 541 -25.62 34.88 -19.05
CA HIS A 541 -24.49 35.62 -19.63
C HIS A 541 -24.75 36.18 -21.04
N VAL A 542 -25.97 36.67 -21.28
CA VAL A 542 -26.40 37.26 -22.55
C VAL A 542 -26.24 38.79 -22.52
N PRO A 543 -25.59 39.42 -23.52
CA PRO A 543 -25.46 40.88 -23.62
C PRO A 543 -26.81 41.61 -23.70
N ILE A 544 -26.86 42.85 -23.19
CA ILE A 544 -28.11 43.65 -23.12
C ILE A 544 -28.60 44.05 -24.52
N ASP A 545 -27.68 44.22 -25.45
CA ASP A 545 -27.88 44.66 -26.83
C ASP A 545 -28.28 43.53 -27.79
N GLU A 546 -28.36 42.28 -27.33
CA GLU A 546 -28.78 41.15 -28.18
C GLU A 546 -30.28 41.25 -28.56
N PRO A 547 -30.61 41.54 -29.83
CA PRO A 547 -32.00 41.64 -30.25
C PRO A 547 -32.62 40.24 -30.29
N ASN A 548 -33.86 40.12 -29.79
CA ASN A 548 -34.67 38.89 -29.75
C ASN A 548 -34.37 37.88 -28.62
N PHE A 549 -33.68 38.26 -27.53
CA PHE A 549 -33.57 37.37 -26.35
C PHE A 549 -34.93 37.11 -25.70
N ILE A 550 -35.31 35.83 -25.61
CA ILE A 550 -36.50 35.36 -24.90
C ILE A 550 -36.04 34.75 -23.58
N ALA A 551 -36.47 35.31 -22.46
CA ALA A 551 -36.11 34.78 -21.15
C ALA A 551 -36.66 33.36 -20.96
N PRO A 552 -35.82 32.37 -20.60
CA PRO A 552 -36.29 31.01 -20.38
C PRO A 552 -37.16 30.93 -19.13
N ALA A 553 -38.11 29.98 -19.14
CA ALA A 553 -39.01 29.78 -18.00
C ALA A 553 -38.33 29.15 -16.77
N LEU A 554 -37.14 28.58 -16.93
CA LEU A 554 -36.32 28.03 -15.86
C LEU A 554 -34.91 28.59 -15.97
N LEU A 555 -34.44 29.21 -14.89
CA LEU A 555 -33.07 29.68 -14.72
C LEU A 555 -32.39 28.86 -13.63
N THR A 556 -31.13 28.45 -13.86
CA THR A 556 -30.35 27.68 -12.89
C THR A 556 -28.97 28.27 -12.73
N ALA A 557 -28.54 28.48 -11.50
CA ALA A 557 -27.19 28.96 -11.15
C ALA A 557 -26.75 28.35 -9.80
N ASP A 558 -25.53 28.65 -9.37
CA ASP A 558 -25.17 28.39 -7.98
C ASP A 558 -25.97 29.29 -7.02
N LEU A 559 -26.09 28.85 -5.77
CA LEU A 559 -26.93 29.51 -4.77
C LEU A 559 -26.51 30.96 -4.52
N ALA A 560 -25.21 31.25 -4.46
CA ALA A 560 -24.71 32.59 -4.16
C ALA A 560 -24.99 33.55 -5.32
N THR A 561 -24.67 33.15 -6.55
CA THR A 561 -24.98 33.95 -7.74
C THR A 561 -26.49 34.17 -7.91
N MET A 562 -27.32 33.17 -7.62
CA MET A 562 -28.78 33.33 -7.70
C MET A 562 -29.29 34.29 -6.62
N GLN A 563 -28.85 34.17 -5.36
CA GLN A 563 -29.25 35.07 -4.27
C GLN A 563 -28.79 36.51 -4.48
N GLU A 564 -27.56 36.69 -4.96
CA GLU A 564 -27.03 38.01 -5.30
C GLU A 564 -27.80 38.63 -6.47
N ALA A 565 -28.10 37.84 -7.52
CA ALA A 565 -28.90 38.32 -8.65
C ALA A 565 -30.31 38.72 -8.21
N THR A 566 -31.02 37.90 -7.42
CA THR A 566 -32.38 38.24 -6.97
C THR A 566 -32.40 39.50 -6.11
N HIS A 567 -31.38 39.70 -5.27
CA HIS A 567 -31.22 40.90 -4.47
C HIS A 567 -30.90 42.15 -5.31
N ILE A 568 -29.92 42.08 -6.21
CA ILE A 568 -29.50 43.21 -7.06
C ILE A 568 -30.66 43.70 -7.94
N PHE A 569 -31.42 42.78 -8.53
CA PHE A 569 -32.54 43.14 -9.41
C PHE A 569 -33.84 43.46 -8.64
N GLY A 570 -33.79 43.45 -7.30
CA GLY A 570 -34.83 43.98 -6.42
C GLY A 570 -36.13 43.18 -6.46
N LEU A 571 -36.05 41.85 -6.52
CA LEU A 571 -37.23 40.99 -6.44
C LEU A 571 -37.86 41.12 -5.05
N LYS A 572 -39.17 41.36 -4.99
CA LYS A 572 -39.89 41.42 -3.70
C LYS A 572 -40.20 40.01 -3.23
N GLU A 573 -39.75 39.66 -2.03
CA GLU A 573 -39.81 38.29 -1.49
C GLU A 573 -41.01 38.09 -0.55
N PHE A 574 -41.62 36.91 -0.61
CA PHE A 574 -42.52 36.40 0.42
C PHE A 574 -42.10 34.96 0.78
N THR A 575 -41.54 34.78 1.97
CA THR A 575 -40.96 33.50 2.42
C THR A 575 -41.94 32.79 3.36
N VAL A 576 -42.38 31.59 3.00
CA VAL A 576 -43.15 30.71 3.88
C VAL A 576 -42.20 29.66 4.46
N GLN A 577 -41.86 29.76 5.74
CA GLN A 577 -40.99 28.79 6.40
C GLN A 577 -41.73 27.48 6.70
N GLY A 578 -41.06 26.33 6.49
CA GLY A 578 -41.54 25.01 6.92
C GLY A 578 -42.14 24.09 5.85
N TYR A 579 -42.06 24.43 4.56
CA TYR A 579 -42.56 23.59 3.47
C TYR A 579 -41.50 23.34 2.40
N SER A 580 -41.38 22.09 1.92
CA SER A 580 -40.50 21.74 0.80
C SER A 580 -41.13 22.13 -0.55
N THR A 581 -40.30 22.36 -1.56
CA THR A 581 -40.73 22.69 -2.95
C THR A 581 -41.71 21.65 -3.51
N GLU A 582 -41.49 20.37 -3.23
CA GLU A 582 -42.41 19.29 -3.62
C GLU A 582 -43.77 19.39 -2.92
N ALA A 583 -43.81 19.77 -1.64
CA ALA A 583 -45.05 19.92 -0.89
C ALA A 583 -45.88 21.13 -1.37
N VAL A 584 -45.22 22.22 -1.76
CA VAL A 584 -45.87 23.40 -2.34
C VAL A 584 -46.41 23.06 -3.73
N LEU A 585 -45.62 22.45 -4.61
CA LEU A 585 -46.05 22.10 -5.96
C LEU A 585 -47.15 21.02 -5.99
N ALA A 586 -47.09 20.01 -5.12
CA ALA A 586 -48.12 18.96 -5.03
C ALA A 586 -49.50 19.53 -4.66
N ARG A 587 -49.54 20.45 -3.68
CA ARG A 587 -50.78 21.13 -3.27
C ARG A 587 -51.34 22.06 -4.34
N LEU A 588 -50.47 22.79 -5.06
CA LEU A 588 -50.90 23.66 -6.17
C LEU A 588 -51.45 22.86 -7.36
N GLN A 589 -51.08 21.60 -7.51
CA GLN A 589 -51.61 20.69 -8.51
C GLN A 589 -52.87 19.92 -8.04
N GLY A 590 -53.43 20.28 -6.87
CA GLY A 590 -54.65 19.67 -6.33
C GLY A 590 -54.48 18.22 -5.84
N LYS A 591 -53.25 17.74 -5.68
CA LYS A 591 -52.96 16.45 -5.07
C LYS A 591 -52.68 16.67 -3.58
N LYS A 592 -53.49 16.05 -2.71
CA LYS A 592 -53.32 16.14 -1.25
C LYS A 592 -51.98 15.58 -0.78
#